data_AF-A0A538F4W4-F1
#
_entry.id   AF-A0A538F4W4-F1
#
_cell.length_a   1.000
_cell.length_b   1.000
_cell.length_c   1.000
_cell.angle_alpha   90.00
_cell.angle_beta   90.00
_cell.angle_gamma   90.00
#
_symmetry.space_group_name_H-M   'P 1'
#
loop_
_entity.id
_entity.type
_entity.pdbx_description
1 polymer ?
#
loop_
_entity_poly.entity_id
_entity_poly.type
_entity_poly.pdbx_seq_one_letter_code
_entity_poly.pdbx_strand_id
1 'polypeptide(L)'
;MTRETFLLLFVTGAATLALWVVLRLPRLAPQSVRAATVHMVAALLLGFVLAPALRLVPGQPAKLSVLAALFGIALPALTYMLLAGFWFLKVMAGHPLAGRR
;
A
#
# COMPACT_ATOMS: atom_id res chain seq x y z
N MET A 1 7.57 22.95 -4.66
CA MET A 1 7.03 21.72 -5.28
C MET A 1 5.55 21.93 -5.54
N THR A 2 5.03 21.50 -6.70
CA THR A 2 3.59 21.48 -6.93
C THR A 2 2.96 20.29 -6.21
N ARG A 3 1.64 20.33 -6.01
CA ARG A 3 0.89 19.23 -5.41
C ARG A 3 1.04 17.94 -6.20
N GLU A 4 1.05 18.00 -7.54
CA GLU A 4 1.23 16.80 -8.36
C GLU A 4 2.62 16.19 -8.15
N THR A 5 3.67 17.01 -8.14
CA THR A 5 5.04 16.51 -7.89
C THR A 5 5.13 15.79 -6.55
N PHE A 6 4.53 16.36 -5.50
CA PHE A 6 4.49 15.71 -4.18
C PHE A 6 3.78 14.36 -4.24
N LEU A 7 2.58 14.31 -4.84
CA LEU A 7 1.80 13.07 -4.92
C LEU A 7 2.52 11.99 -5.73
N LEU A 8 3.17 12.37 -6.84
CA LEU A 8 3.97 11.44 -7.63
C LEU A 8 5.13 10.87 -6.82
N LEU A 9 5.90 11.71 -6.13
CA LEU A 9 6.99 11.26 -5.28
C LEU A 9 6.50 10.38 -4.13
N PHE A 10 5.37 10.73 -3.52
CA PHE A 10 4.78 9.98 -2.42
C PHE A 10 4.33 8.58 -2.85
N VAL A 11 3.60 8.47 -3.97
CA VAL A 11 3.18 7.18 -4.53
C VAL A 11 4.39 6.36 -4.99
N THR A 12 5.38 7.00 -5.60
CA THR A 12 6.61 6.33 -6.03
C THR A 12 7.38 5.79 -4.83
N GLY A 13 7.52 6.57 -3.75
CA GLY A 13 8.11 6.11 -2.50
C GLY A 13 7.37 4.92 -1.89
N ALA A 14 6.04 4.96 -1.86
CA ALA A 14 5.22 3.83 -1.41
C ALA A 14 5.44 2.57 -2.26
N ALA A 15 5.57 2.73 -3.58
CA ALA A 15 5.84 1.64 -4.52
C ALA A 15 7.25 1.06 -4.33
N THR A 16 8.25 1.91 -4.12
CA THR A 16 9.62 1.49 -3.81
C THR A 16 9.67 0.67 -2.52
N LEU A 17 8.96 1.10 -1.47
CA LEU A 17 8.84 0.35 -0.22
C LEU A 17 8.16 -1.02 -0.46
N ALA A 18 7.06 -1.05 -1.20
CA ALA A 18 6.38 -2.30 -1.54
C ALA A 18 7.30 -3.26 -2.29
N LEU A 19 8.01 -2.76 -3.30
CA LEU A 19 8.98 -3.56 -4.07
C LEU A 19 10.12 -4.07 -3.21
N TRP A 20 10.66 -3.23 -2.32
CA TRP A 20 11.68 -3.63 -1.35
C TRP A 20 11.20 -4.79 -0.48
N VAL A 21 9.96 -4.75 0.02
CA VAL A 21 9.36 -5.85 0.80
C VAL A 21 9.25 -7.12 -0.06
N VAL A 22 8.78 -7.02 -1.30
CA VAL A 22 8.67 -8.18 -2.21
C VAL A 22 10.03 -8.84 -2.44
N LEU A 23 11.09 -8.05 -2.61
CA LEU A 23 12.43 -8.53 -2.94
C LEU A 23 13.21 -9.03 -1.72
N ARG A 24 13.10 -8.34 -0.57
CA ARG A 24 13.88 -8.65 0.64
C ARG A 24 13.17 -9.59 1.61
N LEU A 25 11.84 -9.60 1.62
CA LEU A 25 11.02 -10.36 2.57
C LEU A 25 10.06 -11.31 1.84
N PRO A 26 10.54 -12.22 0.98
CA PRO A 26 9.69 -13.11 0.20
C PRO A 26 8.83 -14.04 1.07
N ARG A 27 9.23 -14.30 2.32
CA ARG A 27 8.47 -15.09 3.30
C ARG A 27 7.11 -14.48 3.67
N LEU A 28 6.93 -13.17 3.45
CA LEU A 28 5.65 -12.49 3.67
C LEU A 28 4.67 -12.69 2.51
N ALA A 29 5.12 -13.25 1.38
CA ALA A 29 4.23 -13.49 0.26
C ALA A 29 3.14 -14.51 0.65
N PRO A 30 1.87 -14.24 0.30
CA PRO A 30 0.76 -15.15 0.58
C PRO A 30 1.02 -16.51 -0.08
N GLN A 31 0.78 -17.60 0.65
CA GLN A 31 1.00 -18.97 0.15
C GLN A 31 -0.09 -19.45 -0.81
N SER A 32 -1.18 -18.68 -0.96
CA SER A 32 -2.32 -19.02 -1.82
C SER A 32 -2.86 -17.81 -2.56
N VAL A 33 -3.44 -18.07 -3.74
CA VAL A 33 -4.15 -17.07 -4.55
C VAL A 33 -5.27 -16.41 -3.75
N ARG A 34 -6.02 -17.21 -2.96
CA ARG A 34 -7.09 -16.71 -2.09
C ARG A 34 -6.57 -15.68 -1.08
N ALA A 35 -5.43 -15.94 -0.45
CA ALA A 35 -4.82 -14.98 0.49
C ALA A 35 -4.37 -13.69 -0.22
N ALA A 36 -3.78 -13.80 -1.43
CA ALA A 36 -3.43 -12.63 -2.23
C ALA A 36 -4.66 -11.78 -2.60
N THR A 37 -5.76 -12.42 -3.01
CA THR A 37 -7.01 -11.74 -3.33
C THR A 37 -7.64 -11.08 -2.11
N VAL A 38 -7.63 -11.73 -0.94
CA VAL A 38 -8.13 -11.12 0.31
C VAL A 38 -7.33 -9.86 0.66
N HIS A 39 -6.01 -9.89 0.56
CA HIS A 39 -5.18 -8.72 0.79
C HIS A 39 -5.45 -7.61 -0.23
N MET A 40 -5.65 -7.94 -1.50
CA MET A 40 -6.04 -6.98 -2.53
C MET A 40 -7.38 -6.30 -2.19
N VAL A 41 -8.42 -7.08 -1.90
CA VAL A 41 -9.75 -6.56 -1.58
C VAL A 41 -9.69 -5.69 -0.31
N ALA A 42 -9.00 -6.16 0.73
CA ALA A 42 -8.81 -5.39 1.96
C ALA A 42 -8.09 -4.06 1.69
N ALA A 43 -7.09 -4.06 0.81
CA ALA A 43 -6.35 -2.86 0.47
C ALA A 43 -7.21 -1.88 -0.37
N LEU A 44 -8.04 -2.36 -1.29
CA LEU A 44 -8.99 -1.53 -2.03
C LEU A 44 -10.03 -0.89 -1.09
N LEU A 45 -10.58 -1.68 -0.15
CA LEU A 45 -11.51 -1.18 0.85
C LEU A 45 -10.85 -0.13 1.75
N LEU A 46 -9.59 -0.34 2.15
CA LEU A 46 -8.83 0.63 2.92
C LEU A 46 -8.71 1.95 2.18
N GLY A 47 -8.43 1.93 0.87
CA GLY A 47 -8.38 3.14 0.04
C GLY A 47 -9.71 3.88 -0.02
N PHE A 48 -10.81 3.13 -0.11
CA PHE A 48 -12.16 3.67 -0.15
C PHE A 48 -12.57 4.35 1.17
N VAL A 49 -12.14 3.80 2.31
CA VAL A 49 -12.43 4.32 3.66
C VAL A 49 -11.51 5.49 4.03
N LEU A 50 -10.25 5.47 3.57
CA LEU A 50 -9.27 6.51 3.92
C LEU A 50 -9.66 7.89 3.37
N ALA A 51 -10.14 7.93 2.13
CA ALA A 51 -10.48 9.17 1.45
C ALA A 51 -11.57 10.02 2.18
N PRO A 52 -12.67 9.45 2.68
CA PRO A 52 -13.64 10.17 3.51
C PRO A 52 -13.17 10.38 4.95
N ALA A 53 -12.46 9.41 5.56
CA ALA A 53 -12.01 9.52 6.95
C ALA A 53 -11.09 10.72 7.19
N LEU A 54 -10.21 11.03 6.22
CA LEU A 54 -9.31 12.18 6.27
C LEU A 54 -10.05 13.54 6.24
N ARG A 55 -11.32 13.58 5.81
CA ARG A 55 -12.13 14.79 5.76
C ARG A 55 -12.90 15.08 7.06
N LEU A 56 -12.98 14.09 7.96
CA LEU A 56 -13.82 14.14 9.16
C LEU A 56 -13.12 14.65 10.42
N VAL A 57 -11.85 15.07 10.36
CA VAL A 57 -11.08 15.51 11.54
C VAL A 57 -11.09 17.04 11.67
N PRO A 58 -11.89 17.66 12.56
CA PRO A 58 -11.91 19.09 12.78
C PRO A 58 -10.86 19.48 13.84
N GLY A 59 -10.21 20.65 13.69
CA GLY A 59 -9.55 21.34 14.81
C GLY A 59 -8.07 21.02 15.10
N GLN A 60 -7.36 20.21 14.31
CA GLN A 60 -5.92 20.01 14.50
C GLN A 60 -5.05 21.08 13.80
N PRO A 61 -3.86 21.44 14.34
CA PRO A 61 -2.91 22.31 13.64
C PRO A 61 -2.61 21.74 12.25
N ALA A 62 -3.07 22.45 11.22
CA ALA A 62 -3.31 21.90 9.89
C ALA A 62 -2.11 21.19 9.26
N LYS A 63 -0.88 21.60 9.57
CA LYS A 63 0.32 21.05 8.94
C LYS A 63 0.80 19.73 9.58
N LEU A 64 0.81 19.65 10.92
CA LEU A 64 1.28 18.44 11.62
C LEU A 64 0.28 17.30 11.47
N SER A 65 -1.02 17.60 11.51
CA SER A 65 -2.08 16.59 11.32
C SER A 65 -2.07 16.00 9.91
N VAL A 66 -1.80 16.82 8.89
CA VAL A 66 -1.70 16.35 7.51
C VAL A 66 -0.48 15.46 7.33
N LEU A 67 0.68 15.83 7.87
CA LEU A 67 1.88 14.98 7.84
C LEU A 67 1.66 13.66 8.58
N ALA A 68 1.09 13.70 9.79
CA ALA A 68 0.77 12.50 10.56
C ALA A 68 -0.20 11.58 9.81
N ALA A 69 -1.23 12.15 9.16
CA ALA A 69 -2.15 11.40 8.33
C ALA A 69 -1.49 10.79 7.09
N LEU A 70 -0.63 11.55 6.41
CA LEU A 70 0.08 11.07 5.23
C LEU A 70 1.04 9.94 5.59
N PHE A 71 1.91 10.12 6.58
CA PHE A 71 2.95 9.15 6.90
C PHE A 71 2.48 8.02 7.81
N GLY A 72 1.56 8.29 8.74
CA GLY A 72 1.03 7.29 9.67
C GLY A 72 -0.10 6.44 9.09
N ILE A 73 -0.79 6.93 8.06
CA ILE A 73 -1.98 6.26 7.52
C ILE A 73 -1.86 6.04 6.01
N ALA A 74 -1.71 7.11 5.23
CA ALA A 74 -1.75 7.00 3.77
C ALA A 74 -0.56 6.21 3.21
N LEU A 75 0.65 6.44 3.73
CA LEU A 75 1.86 5.77 3.26
C LEU A 75 1.80 4.25 3.53
N PRO A 76 1.52 3.76 4.76
CA PRO A 76 1.35 2.34 5.01
C PRO A 76 0.24 1.72 4.17
N ALA A 77 -0.90 2.42 4.02
CA ALA A 77 -2.02 1.94 3.23
C ALA A 77 -1.66 1.77 1.75
N LEU A 78 -1.03 2.79 1.14
CA LEU A 78 -0.58 2.74 -0.25
C LEU A 78 0.49 1.67 -0.47
N THR A 79 1.48 1.59 0.43
CA THR A 79 2.51 0.55 0.36
C THR A 79 1.89 -0.83 0.41
N TYR A 80 0.88 -1.04 1.26
CA TYR A 80 0.19 -2.31 1.37
C TYR A 80 -0.66 -2.64 0.13
N MET A 81 -1.38 -1.66 -0.43
CA MET A 81 -2.12 -1.82 -1.70
C MET A 81 -1.20 -2.26 -2.83
N LEU A 82 -0.06 -1.58 -2.98
CA LEU A 82 0.92 -1.87 -4.01
C LEU A 82 1.57 -3.24 -3.79
N LEU A 83 1.89 -3.58 -2.53
CA LEU A 83 2.44 -4.88 -2.16
C LEU A 83 1.47 -6.02 -2.50
N ALA A 84 0.18 -5.88 -2.17
CA ALA A 84 -0.86 -6.83 -2.54
C ALA A 84 -0.99 -6.95 -4.07
N GLY A 85 -0.90 -5.83 -4.78
CA GLY A 85 -0.81 -5.77 -6.24
C GLY A 85 0.33 -6.60 -6.82
N PHE A 86 1.55 -6.40 -6.31
CA PHE A 86 2.71 -7.16 -6.75
C PHE A 86 2.57 -8.66 -6.48
N TRP A 87 2.03 -9.04 -5.32
CA TRP A 87 1.77 -10.46 -5.04
C TRP A 87 0.76 -11.06 -6.01
N PHE A 88 -0.34 -10.37 -6.27
CA PHE A 88 -1.35 -10.80 -7.24
C PHE A 88 -0.76 -10.96 -8.65
N LEU A 89 0.05 -10.00 -9.11
CA LEU A 89 0.74 -10.08 -10.40
C LEU A 89 1.71 -11.27 -10.47
N LYS A 90 2.47 -11.54 -9.39
CA LYS A 90 3.37 -12.71 -9.33
C LYS A 90 2.59 -14.03 -9.45
N VAL A 91 1.42 -14.13 -8.82
CA VAL A 91 0.53 -15.29 -8.96
C VAL A 91 0.09 -15.46 -10.41
N MET A 92 -0.40 -14.39 -11.02
CA MET A 92 -0.92 -14.44 -12.39
C MET A 92 0.17 -14.72 -13.42
N ALA A 93 1.40 -14.27 -13.16
CA ALA A 93 2.57 -14.58 -13.97
C ALA A 93 3.10 -16.03 -13.78
N GLY A 94 2.43 -16.87 -12.98
CA GLY A 94 2.84 -18.26 -12.74
C GLY A 94 4.11 -18.40 -11.90
N HIS A 95 4.59 -17.32 -11.28
CA HIS A 95 5.78 -17.35 -10.46
C HIS A 95 5.45 -17.98 -9.09
N PRO A 96 6.25 -18.93 -8.58
CA PRO A 96 5.97 -19.52 -7.27
C PRO A 96 5.93 -18.44 -6.18
N LEU A 97 4.77 -18.32 -5.54
CA LEU A 97 4.64 -17.70 -4.22
C LEU A 97 5.60 -18.44 -3.29
N ALA A 98 6.34 -17.72 -2.44
CA ALA A 98 7.39 -18.31 -1.61
C ALA A 98 6.87 -19.57 -0.88
N GLY A 99 7.39 -20.74 -1.26
CA GLY A 99 6.99 -22.02 -0.67
C GLY A 99 6.76 -23.19 -1.62
N ARG A 100 6.71 -23.01 -2.95
CA ARG A 100 6.72 -24.14 -3.91
C ARG A 100 8.09 -24.26 -4.58
N ARG A 101 8.97 -25.06 -3.97
CA ARG A 101 10.02 -25.79 -4.69
C ARG A 101 9.53 -27.21 -4.89
#